data_AF-A0A960RX03-F1
#
_entry.id   AF-A0A960RX03-F1
#
_cell.length_a   1.000
_cell.length_b   1.000
_cell.length_c   1.000
_cell.angle_alpha   90.00
_cell.angle_beta   90.00
_cell.angle_gamma   90.00
#
_symmetry.space_group_name_H-M   'P 1'
#
loop_
_entity.id
_entity.type
_entity.pdbx_description
1 polymer ?
#
loop_
_entity_poly.entity_id
_entity_poly.type
_entity_poly.pdbx_seq_one_letter_code
_entity_poly.pdbx_strand_id
1 'polypeptide(L)'
;GRGGSDTSAVALAVALKSEKVEFFKDVSGIYDKDPKLNPGASPYNFLTHDEAYEICSRGAKVLHPRAIDLARKNDLQLHVIPFETWQTSSALGTRIGQKNTALIPEYETVTA
;
A
#
# COMPACT_ATOMS: atom_id res chain seq x y z
N GLY A 1 -18.63 -3.22 9.79
CA GLY A 1 -17.77 -2.35 10.62
C GLY A 1 -16.90 -1.47 9.72
N ARG A 2 -16.24 -0.43 10.28
CA ARG A 2 -15.26 0.38 9.52
C ARG A 2 -14.10 -0.49 9.02
N GLY A 3 -13.58 -0.20 7.83
CA GLY A 3 -12.53 -1.00 7.17
C GLY A 3 -13.01 -2.35 6.60
N GLY A 4 -14.32 -2.57 6.54
CA GLY A 4 -14.91 -3.77 5.96
C GLY A 4 -14.54 -3.95 4.50
N SER A 5 -14.58 -2.88 3.69
CA SER A 5 -14.20 -2.95 2.27
C SER A 5 -12.76 -3.41 2.08
N ASP A 6 -11.81 -2.84 2.83
CA ASP A 6 -10.41 -3.24 2.70
C ASP A 6 -10.23 -4.72 3.06
N THR A 7 -10.85 -5.15 4.16
CA THR A 7 -10.71 -6.53 4.66
C THR A 7 -11.39 -7.52 3.72
N SER A 8 -12.58 -7.20 3.20
CA SER A 8 -13.31 -8.05 2.25
C SER A 8 -12.56 -8.18 0.92
N ALA A 9 -11.95 -7.11 0.42
CA ALA A 9 -11.15 -7.15 -0.80
C ALA A 9 -9.96 -8.12 -0.65
N VAL A 10 -9.22 -8.01 0.46
CA VAL A 10 -8.11 -8.93 0.77
C VAL A 10 -8.61 -10.36 0.94
N ALA A 11 -9.69 -10.59 1.70
CA ALA A 11 -10.23 -11.92 1.90
C ALA A 11 -10.65 -12.59 0.59
N LEU A 12 -11.29 -11.83 -0.31
CA LEU A 12 -11.69 -12.33 -1.61
C LEU A 12 -10.47 -12.64 -2.49
N ALA A 13 -9.47 -11.76 -2.52
CA ALA A 13 -8.24 -11.98 -3.27
C ALA A 13 -7.46 -13.22 -2.80
N VAL A 14 -7.38 -13.43 -1.48
CA VAL A 14 -6.81 -14.66 -0.91
C VAL A 14 -7.59 -15.89 -1.38
N ALA A 15 -8.93 -15.87 -1.30
CA ALA A 15 -9.76 -16.98 -1.74
C ALA A 15 -9.62 -17.27 -3.25
N LEU A 16 -9.41 -16.23 -4.06
CA LEU A 16 -9.21 -16.32 -5.51
C LEU A 16 -7.75 -16.59 -5.91
N LYS A 17 -6.81 -16.69 -4.96
CA LYS A 17 -5.37 -16.83 -5.20
C LYS A 17 -4.81 -15.73 -6.12
N SER A 18 -5.28 -14.50 -5.93
CA SER A 18 -4.80 -13.35 -6.69
C SER A 18 -3.36 -13.02 -6.32
N GLU A 19 -2.62 -12.43 -7.26
CA GLU A 19 -1.24 -11.97 -7.03
C GLU A 19 -1.19 -10.75 -6.09
N LYS A 20 -2.17 -9.84 -6.23
CA LYS A 20 -2.21 -8.58 -5.50
C LYS A 20 -3.63 -8.03 -5.32
N VAL A 21 -3.76 -7.04 -4.43
CA VAL A 21 -4.94 -6.17 -4.29
C VAL A 21 -4.54 -4.71 -4.47
N GLU A 22 -5.27 -4.01 -5.32
CA GLU A 22 -5.07 -2.57 -5.56
C GLU A 22 -6.17 -1.77 -4.86
N PHE A 23 -5.74 -0.77 -4.11
CA PHE A 23 -6.60 0.15 -3.37
C PHE A 23 -6.50 1.54 -3.98
N PHE A 24 -7.55 1.93 -4.69
CA PHE A 24 -7.69 3.28 -5.21
C PHE A 24 -8.19 4.21 -4.10
N LYS A 25 -7.45 5.29 -3.84
CA LYS A 25 -7.69 6.22 -2.73
C LYS A 25 -7.47 7.67 -3.18
N ASP A 26 -7.99 8.62 -2.42
CA ASP A 26 -7.81 10.08 -2.64
C ASP A 26 -6.42 10.59 -2.17
N VAL A 27 -5.49 9.68 -1.93
CA VAL A 27 -4.15 9.98 -1.42
C VAL A 27 -3.12 9.26 -2.28
N SER A 28 -1.96 9.87 -2.46
CA SER A 28 -0.91 9.32 -3.33
C SER A 28 -0.20 8.07 -2.76
N GLY A 29 -0.54 7.63 -1.55
CA GLY A 29 0.07 6.48 -0.89
C GLY A 29 -0.01 6.56 0.63
N ILE A 30 0.81 5.75 1.29
CA ILE A 30 1.10 5.85 2.73
C ILE A 30 2.29 6.80 2.87
N TYR A 31 2.18 7.81 3.74
CA TYR A 31 3.20 8.84 3.92
C TYR A 31 4.08 8.59 5.15
N ASP A 32 5.29 9.14 5.13
CA ASP A 32 6.24 9.13 6.25
C ASP A 32 5.76 9.91 7.47
N LYS A 33 4.95 10.94 7.24
CA LYS A 33 4.32 11.80 8.24
C LYS A 33 3.01 12.34 7.69
N ASP A 34 2.14 12.87 8.55
CA ASP A 34 0.85 13.41 8.10
C ASP A 34 1.08 14.58 7.12
N PRO A 35 0.70 14.45 5.83
CA PRO A 35 0.91 15.49 4.82
C PRO A 35 0.09 16.75 5.08
N LYS A 36 -0.98 16.67 5.87
CA LYS A 36 -1.79 17.84 6.26
C LYS A 36 -1.06 18.75 7.24
N LEU A 37 -0.16 18.17 8.05
CA LEU A 37 0.61 18.87 9.05
C LEU A 37 2.04 19.18 8.57
N ASN A 38 2.52 18.45 7.56
CA ASN A 38 3.90 18.51 7.10
C ASN A 38 3.94 18.61 5.57
N PRO A 39 4.13 19.82 5.00
CA PRO A 39 4.18 20.00 3.55
C PRO A 39 5.29 19.22 2.85
N GLY A 40 6.36 18.87 3.55
CA GLY A 40 7.47 18.04 3.04
C GLY A 40 7.28 16.53 3.29
N ALA A 41 6.05 16.07 3.50
CA ALA A 41 5.74 14.64 3.60
C ALA A 41 5.81 14.00 2.22
N SER A 42 6.36 12.80 2.15
CA SER A 42 6.46 12.02 0.92
C SER A 42 5.83 10.64 1.10
N PRO A 43 5.16 10.11 0.05
CA PRO A 43 4.66 8.75 0.08
C PRO A 43 5.82 7.76 0.02
N TYR A 44 5.69 6.65 0.73
CA TYR A 44 6.59 5.52 0.58
C TYR A 44 6.33 4.84 -0.76
N ASN A 45 7.39 4.54 -1.52
CA ASN A 45 7.28 3.72 -2.74
C ASN A 45 6.98 2.25 -2.38
N PHE A 46 7.58 1.76 -1.29
CA PHE A 46 7.45 0.38 -0.84
C PHE A 46 7.48 0.30 0.70
N LEU A 47 6.69 -0.59 1.27
CA LEU A 47 6.70 -0.99 2.67
C LEU A 47 6.61 -2.50 2.80
N THR A 48 7.20 -3.06 3.85
CA THR A 48 6.84 -4.41 4.31
C THR A 48 5.44 -4.40 4.92
N HIS A 49 4.79 -5.57 4.98
CA HIS A 49 3.50 -5.68 5.67
C HIS A 49 3.57 -5.22 7.13
N ASP A 50 4.68 -5.48 7.84
CA ASP A 50 4.85 -5.08 9.23
C ASP A 50 5.03 -3.55 9.37
N GLU A 51 5.82 -2.92 8.50
CA GLU A 51 5.96 -1.45 8.49
C GLU A 51 4.61 -0.77 8.17
N ALA A 52 3.90 -1.27 7.16
CA ALA A 52 2.58 -0.76 6.80
C ALA A 52 1.57 -0.95 7.94
N TYR A 53 1.60 -2.12 8.60
CA TYR A 53 0.73 -2.40 9.75
C TYR A 53 1.00 -1.42 10.89
N GLU A 54 2.26 -1.15 11.21
CA GLU A 54 2.65 -0.24 12.28
C GLU A 54 2.18 1.19 11.99
N ILE A 55 2.42 1.68 10.78
CA ILE A 55 2.02 3.04 10.35
C ILE A 55 0.48 3.18 10.37
N CYS A 56 -0.25 2.22 9.79
CA CYS A 56 -1.71 2.27 9.74
C CYS A 56 -2.37 2.07 11.11
N SER A 57 -1.74 1.31 12.01
CA SER A 57 -2.24 1.10 13.38
C SER A 57 -2.09 2.34 14.25
N ARG A 58 -1.08 3.19 13.98
CA ARG A 58 -0.82 4.44 14.72
C ARG A 58 -1.65 5.64 14.26
N GLY A 59 -2.57 5.45 13.31
CA GLY A 59 -3.52 6.48 12.90
C GLY A 59 -3.42 6.95 11.45
N ALA A 60 -2.51 6.39 10.64
CA ALA A 60 -2.53 6.61 9.19
C ALA A 60 -3.71 5.85 8.56
N LYS A 61 -4.84 6.54 8.37
CA LYS A 61 -6.13 5.96 7.94
C LYS A 61 -6.20 5.66 6.42
N VAL A 62 -5.17 5.03 5.86
CA VAL A 62 -5.12 4.68 4.43
C VAL A 62 -5.71 3.29 4.18
N LEU A 63 -5.24 2.30 4.95
CA LEU A 63 -5.74 0.92 4.94
C LEU A 63 -6.09 0.48 6.36
N HIS A 64 -7.10 -0.36 6.49
CA HIS A 64 -7.45 -0.94 7.78
C HIS A 64 -6.40 -1.99 8.22
N PRO A 65 -5.86 -1.94 9.47
CA PRO A 65 -4.81 -2.86 9.92
C PRO A 65 -5.15 -4.36 9.79
N ARG A 66 -6.43 -4.72 9.97
CA ARG A 66 -6.91 -6.10 9.74
C ARG A 66 -6.72 -6.60 8.31
N ALA A 67 -6.87 -5.73 7.31
CA ALA A 67 -6.65 -6.08 5.92
C ALA A 67 -5.16 -6.34 5.67
N ILE A 68 -4.28 -5.51 6.25
CA ILE A 68 -2.82 -5.68 6.15
C ILE A 68 -2.39 -6.98 6.83
N ASP A 69 -2.88 -7.27 8.04
CA ASP A 69 -2.54 -8.50 8.76
C ASP A 69 -3.03 -9.75 8.02
N LEU A 70 -4.22 -9.70 7.40
CA LEU A 70 -4.72 -10.79 6.57
C LEU A 70 -3.85 -10.99 5.32
N ALA A 71 -3.43 -9.92 4.66
CA ALA A 71 -2.55 -9.97 3.50
C ALA A 71 -1.18 -10.56 3.88
N ARG A 72 -0.62 -10.11 5.02
CA ARG A 72 0.64 -10.61 5.59
C ARG A 72 0.62 -12.12 5.81
N LYS A 73 -0.45 -12.64 6.42
CA LYS A 73 -0.61 -14.08 6.70
C LYS A 73 -0.67 -14.95 5.45
N ASN A 74 -0.97 -14.36 4.29
CA ASN A 74 -1.14 -15.06 3.03
C ASN A 74 -0.12 -14.62 1.96
N ASP A 75 0.92 -13.86 2.34
CA ASP A 75 1.92 -13.27 1.44
C ASP A 75 1.30 -12.55 0.21
N LEU A 76 0.17 -11.88 0.42
CA LEU A 76 -0.56 -11.19 -0.63
C LEU A 76 -0.05 -9.76 -0.77
N GLN A 77 0.33 -9.38 -1.98
CA GLN A 77 0.80 -8.02 -2.26
C GLN A 77 -0.36 -7.02 -2.22
N LEU A 78 -0.13 -5.84 -1.65
CA LEU A 78 -1.07 -4.74 -1.68
C LEU A 78 -0.45 -3.55 -2.42
N HIS A 79 -1.28 -2.73 -3.05
CA HIS A 79 -0.84 -1.51 -3.71
C HIS A 79 -1.84 -0.40 -3.45
N VAL A 80 -1.40 0.70 -2.83
CA VAL A 80 -2.21 1.91 -2.64
C VAL A 80 -1.90 2.87 -3.78
N ILE A 81 -2.93 3.26 -4.53
CA ILE A 81 -2.82 4.04 -5.76
C ILE A 81 -3.74 5.27 -5.65
N PRO A 82 -3.29 6.48 -6.02
CA PRO A 82 -4.17 7.63 -6.15
C PRO A 82 -5.17 7.46 -7.31
N PHE A 83 -6.39 7.97 -7.16
CA PHE A 83 -7.39 7.91 -8.24
C PHE A 83 -6.92 8.58 -9.53
N GLU A 84 -6.15 9.66 -9.43
CA GLU A 84 -5.70 10.47 -10.57
C GLU A 84 -4.78 9.71 -11.53
N THR A 85 -4.09 8.67 -11.06
CA THR A 85 -3.09 7.94 -11.85
C THR A 85 -3.56 6.55 -12.29
N TRP A 86 -4.84 6.20 -12.10
CA TRP A 86 -5.39 4.88 -12.46
C TRP A 86 -5.17 4.49 -13.93
N GLN A 87 -5.05 5.46 -14.84
CA GLN A 87 -4.84 5.22 -16.27
C GLN A 87 -3.35 5.18 -16.69
N THR A 88 -2.40 5.45 -15.79
CA THR A 88 -0.98 5.51 -16.12
C THR A 88 -0.26 4.23 -15.69
N SER A 89 0.42 3.55 -16.63
CA SER A 89 1.16 2.29 -16.38
C SER A 89 2.30 2.40 -15.34
N SER A 90 2.65 3.62 -14.92
CA SER A 90 3.64 3.93 -13.89
C SER A 90 2.98 4.51 -12.63
N ALA A 91 1.77 4.05 -12.28
CA ALA A 91 1.02 4.61 -11.16
C ALA A 91 1.89 4.69 -9.89
N LEU A 92 2.22 5.93 -9.52
CA LEU A 92 2.89 6.30 -8.28
C LEU A 92 2.00 5.85 -7.12
N GLY A 93 2.58 5.32 -6.05
CA GLY A 93 1.82 4.68 -5.00
C GLY A 93 2.70 3.97 -3.98
N THR A 94 2.07 3.38 -2.98
CA THR A 94 2.77 2.56 -1.99
C THR A 94 2.48 1.09 -2.21
N ARG A 95 3.50 0.33 -2.59
CA ARG A 95 3.45 -1.13 -2.65
C ARG A 95 3.74 -1.71 -1.27
N ILE A 96 3.03 -2.78 -0.91
CA ILE A 96 3.17 -3.46 0.38
C ILE A 96 3.35 -4.95 0.11
N GLY A 97 4.45 -5.53 0.57
CA GLY A 97 4.77 -6.93 0.31
C GLY A 97 6.00 -7.41 1.06
N GLN A 98 6.39 -8.67 0.83
CA GLN A 98 7.73 -9.12 1.22
C GLN A 98 8.78 -8.43 0.35
N LYS A 99 9.93 -8.06 0.95
CA LYS A 99 11.09 -7.58 0.19
C LYS A 99 11.65 -8.74 -0.62
N ASN A 100 11.13 -8.96 -1.83
CA ASN A 100 11.71 -9.93 -2.75
C ASN A 100 12.70 -9.21 -3.67
N THR A 101 13.99 -9.37 -3.39
CA THR A 101 15.10 -8.76 -4.15
C THR A 101 15.04 -9.08 -5.65
N ALA A 102 14.36 -10.15 -6.06
CA ALA A 102 14.25 -10.58 -7.45
C ALA A 102 13.15 -9.89 -8.28
N LEU A 103 12.26 -9.11 -7.64
CA LEU A 103 11.13 -8.42 -8.33
C LEU A 103 11.21 -6.89 -8.22
N ILE A 104 12.37 -6.37 -7.83
CA ILE A 104 12.70 -4.96 -7.91
C ILE A 104 13.35 -4.79 -9.30
N PRO A 105 12.65 -4.28 -10.33
CA PRO A 105 13.39 -3.75 -11.47
C PRO A 105 14.28 -2.66 -10.90
N GLU A 106 15.57 -2.66 -11.21
CA GLU A 106 16.53 -1.65 -10.78
C GLU A 106 15.89 -0.26 -10.89
N TYR A 107 15.52 0.32 -9.76
CA TYR A 107 14.96 1.66 -9.74
C TYR A 107 16.15 2.59 -9.97
N GLU A 108 16.27 3.11 -11.20
CA GLU A 108 17.09 4.27 -11.48
C GLU A 108 16.81 5.28 -10.38
N THR A 109 17.86 5.61 -9.63
CA THR A 109 17.87 6.81 -8.82
C THR A 109 17.52 7.95 -9.75
N VAL A 110 16.34 8.54 -9.57
CA VAL A 110 16.08 9.88 -10.09
C VAL A 110 16.99 10.79 -9.28
N THR A 111 18.23 10.91 -9.72
CA THR A 111 19.13 11.99 -9.33
C THR A 111 18.46 13.30 -9.69
N ALA A 112 18.38 14.19 -8.69
CA ALA A 112 17.94 15.57 -8.80
C ALA A 112 18.81 16.38 -9.78
#